data_AF-B9JAV6-F1
#
_entry.id   AF-B9JAV6-F1
#
_cell.length_a   1.000
_cell.length_b   1.000
_cell.length_c   1.000
_cell.angle_alpha   90.00
_cell.angle_beta   90.00
_cell.angle_gamma   90.00
#
_symmetry.space_group_name_H-M   'P 1'
#
loop_
_entity.id
_entity.type
_entity.pdbx_description
1 polymer ?
#
loop_
_entity_poly.entity_id
_entity_poly.type
_entity_poly.pdbx_seq_one_letter_code
_entity_poly.pdbx_strand_id
1 'polypeptide(L)'
;MSKFVHLPEETIERVTDYITAGAYRLRSRHGFRIPAIVAGDWAEQGYSILKTNALARQYGVQRKTMWSTIKGCIDAGFIREIGRTEDGRAMYVPCLERGDEWHAAKTERANEAA
;
A
#
# COMPACT_ATOMS: atom_id res chain seq x y z
N MET A 1 8.35 11.65 -13.34
CA MET A 1 9.26 11.98 -12.23
C MET A 1 8.99 11.00 -11.11
N SER A 2 10.01 10.27 -10.66
CA SER A 2 9.86 9.26 -9.59
C SER A 2 9.47 9.95 -8.29
N LYS A 3 8.38 9.52 -7.64
CA LYS A 3 7.76 10.18 -6.47
C LYS A 3 8.51 9.98 -5.15
N PHE A 4 9.70 9.38 -5.18
CA PHE A 4 10.43 8.93 -3.99
C PHE A 4 11.69 9.75 -3.65
N VAL A 5 11.93 10.88 -4.34
CA VAL A 5 13.24 11.58 -4.38
C VAL A 5 13.69 12.23 -3.06
N HIS A 6 12.84 12.30 -2.02
CA HIS A 6 13.18 12.94 -0.74
C HIS A 6 13.06 12.03 0.49
N LEU A 7 12.87 10.73 0.31
CA LEU A 7 12.86 9.79 1.43
C LEU A 7 14.27 9.29 1.74
N PRO A 8 14.65 9.09 3.02
CA PRO A 8 15.87 8.39 3.39
C PRO A 8 15.94 7.04 2.66
N GLU A 9 17.14 6.60 2.26
CA GLU A 9 17.34 5.37 1.47
C GLU A 9 16.72 4.13 2.15
N GLU A 10 16.84 4.03 3.47
CA GLU A 10 16.19 3.02 4.30
C GLU A 10 14.65 3.02 4.15
N THR A 11 14.04 4.19 3.98
CA THR A 11 12.59 4.30 3.75
C THR A 11 12.21 3.86 2.34
N ILE A 12 13.09 4.05 1.34
CA ILE A 12 12.87 3.60 -0.03
C ILE A 12 12.89 2.07 -0.11
N GLU A 13 13.85 1.41 0.56
CA GLU A 13 13.88 -0.05 0.65
C GLU A 13 12.62 -0.60 1.32
N ARG A 14 12.27 -0.08 2.51
CA ARG A 14 11.07 -0.53 3.25
C ARG A 14 9.79 -0.33 2.46
N VAL A 15 9.65 0.78 1.73
CA VAL A 15 8.50 1.02 0.85
C VAL A 15 8.50 0.06 -0.35
N THR A 16 9.67 -0.25 -0.91
CA THR A 16 9.80 -1.19 -2.03
C THR A 16 9.42 -2.60 -1.60
N ASP A 17 9.91 -3.07 -0.45
CA ASP A 17 9.56 -4.37 0.11
C ASP A 17 8.08 -4.44 0.49
N TYR A 18 7.53 -3.37 1.05
CA TYR A 18 6.10 -3.26 1.32
C TYR A 18 5.23 -3.37 0.05
N ILE A 19 5.58 -2.65 -1.02
CA ILE A 19 4.86 -2.73 -2.30
C ILE A 19 4.98 -4.13 -2.89
N THR A 20 6.18 -4.70 -2.83
CA THR A 20 6.46 -6.06 -3.33
C THR A 20 5.65 -7.10 -2.55
N ALA A 21 5.66 -7.06 -1.22
CA ALA A 21 4.85 -7.91 -0.37
C ALA A 21 3.36 -7.82 -0.73
N GLY A 22 2.88 -6.60 -1.02
CA GLY A 22 1.51 -6.35 -1.47
C GLY A 22 1.20 -7.04 -2.79
N ALA A 23 2.13 -7.01 -3.75
CA ALA A 23 1.97 -7.68 -5.04
C ALA A 23 1.85 -9.20 -4.94
N TYR A 24 2.56 -9.83 -3.98
CA TYR A 24 2.48 -11.27 -3.76
C TYR A 24 1.30 -11.70 -2.89
N ARG A 25 0.93 -10.92 -1.86
CA ARG A 25 -0.14 -11.26 -0.91
C ARG A 25 -1.54 -10.89 -1.40
N LEU A 26 -1.69 -9.76 -2.10
CA LEU A 26 -3.00 -9.26 -2.50
C LEU A 26 -3.42 -9.87 -3.84
N ARG A 27 -4.21 -10.95 -3.77
CA ARG A 27 -4.66 -11.75 -4.94
C ARG A 27 -5.62 -11.04 -5.90
N SER A 28 -5.93 -9.75 -5.70
CA SER A 28 -6.85 -9.04 -6.59
C SER A 28 -6.10 -8.37 -7.74
N ARG A 29 -6.68 -8.40 -8.94
CA ARG A 29 -6.10 -7.83 -10.19
C ARG A 29 -5.63 -6.38 -10.04
N HIS A 30 -6.20 -5.64 -9.08
CA HIS A 30 -5.86 -4.25 -8.78
C HIS A 30 -5.34 -4.02 -7.35
N GLY A 31 -5.30 -5.06 -6.52
CA GLY A 31 -5.00 -4.97 -5.08
C GLY A 31 -3.60 -4.48 -4.80
N PHE A 32 -2.62 -4.95 -5.57
CA PHE A 32 -1.23 -4.51 -5.43
C PHE A 32 -1.00 -3.01 -5.69
N ARG A 33 -1.94 -2.34 -6.38
CA ARG A 33 -1.81 -0.91 -6.70
C ARG A 33 -2.23 0.00 -5.54
N ILE A 34 -3.13 -0.47 -4.67
CA ILE A 34 -3.61 0.32 -3.53
C ILE A 34 -2.46 0.61 -2.54
N PRO A 35 -1.63 -0.37 -2.12
CA PRO A 35 -0.43 -0.12 -1.32
C PRO A 35 0.47 0.97 -1.89
N ALA A 36 0.75 0.93 -3.20
CA ALA A 36 1.62 1.90 -3.86
C ALA A 36 1.04 3.32 -3.85
N ILE A 37 -0.27 3.47 -4.07
CA ILE A 37 -0.96 4.77 -3.95
C ILE A 37 -0.84 5.30 -2.53
N VAL A 38 -1.17 4.46 -1.54
CA VAL A 38 -1.17 4.88 -0.13
C VAL A 38 0.24 5.27 0.33
N ALA A 39 1.26 4.50 -0.04
CA ALA A 39 2.64 4.83 0.30
C ALA A 39 3.11 6.14 -0.36
N GLY A 40 2.73 6.38 -1.62
CA GLY A 40 3.07 7.62 -2.33
C GLY A 40 2.43 8.85 -1.67
N ASP A 41 1.12 8.83 -1.43
CA ASP A 41 0.43 9.94 -0.78
C ASP A 41 0.93 10.14 0.67
N TRP A 42 1.16 9.05 1.41
CA TRP A 42 1.68 9.10 2.77
C TRP A 42 3.07 9.74 2.83
N ALA A 43 3.95 9.43 1.89
CA ALA A 43 5.27 10.05 1.80
C ALA A 43 5.19 11.56 1.51
N GLU A 44 4.16 12.03 0.80
CA GLU A 44 3.99 13.43 0.44
C GLU A 44 3.34 14.26 1.56
N GLN A 45 2.32 13.73 2.26
CA GLN A 45 1.49 14.52 3.18
C GLN A 45 1.13 13.79 4.51
N GLY A 46 1.69 12.61 4.76
CA GLY A 46 1.50 11.85 6.00
C GLY A 46 0.24 10.98 6.04
N TYR A 47 -0.61 10.99 5.00
CA TYR A 47 -1.76 10.09 4.84
C TYR A 47 -2.27 10.05 3.38
N SER A 48 -3.09 9.05 3.06
CA SER A 48 -3.79 8.91 1.77
C SER A 48 -5.30 9.00 1.96
N ILE A 49 -5.98 9.58 0.97
CA ILE A 49 -7.45 9.59 0.87
C ILE A 49 -7.86 8.77 -0.36
N LEU A 50 -8.42 7.59 -0.13
CA LEU A 50 -8.83 6.69 -1.21
C LEU A 50 -10.23 7.04 -1.71
N LYS A 51 -10.31 7.87 -2.76
CA LYS A 51 -11.58 8.18 -3.44
C LYS A 51 -12.05 7.00 -4.29
N THR A 52 -12.84 6.10 -3.70
CA THR A 52 -13.29 4.85 -4.34
C THR A 52 -13.88 5.07 -5.74
N ASN A 53 -14.67 6.12 -5.95
CA ASN A 53 -15.26 6.44 -7.27
C ASN A 53 -14.20 6.81 -8.31
N ALA A 54 -13.22 7.62 -7.93
CA ALA A 54 -12.15 8.05 -8.83
C ALA A 54 -11.25 6.87 -9.20
N LEU A 55 -10.89 6.04 -8.20
CA LEU A 55 -10.10 4.84 -8.41
C LEU A 55 -10.84 3.81 -9.27
N ALA A 56 -12.14 3.61 -9.01
CA ALA A 56 -12.97 2.71 -9.81
C ALA A 56 -13.00 3.14 -11.29
N ARG A 57 -13.18 4.44 -11.55
CA ARG A 57 -13.13 5.02 -12.91
C ARG A 57 -11.75 4.86 -13.54
N GLN A 58 -10.68 5.16 -12.81
CA GLN A 58 -9.30 5.06 -13.28
C GLN A 58 -8.94 3.63 -13.72
N TYR A 59 -9.44 2.63 -12.99
CA TYR A 59 -9.12 1.22 -13.26
C TYR A 59 -10.19 0.47 -14.05
N GLY A 60 -11.25 1.14 -14.50
CA GLY A 60 -12.32 0.52 -15.29
C GLY A 60 -13.09 -0.56 -14.54
N VAL A 61 -13.25 -0.42 -13.22
CA VAL A 61 -13.99 -1.38 -12.37
C VAL A 61 -15.19 -0.73 -11.70
N GLN A 62 -16.12 -1.55 -11.22
CA GLN A 62 -17.24 -1.04 -10.43
C GLN A 62 -16.77 -0.51 -9.07
N ARG A 63 -17.50 0.49 -8.54
CA ARG A 63 -17.24 1.04 -7.20
C ARG A 63 -17.21 -0.05 -6.12
N LYS A 64 -18.13 -1.02 -6.18
CA LYS A 64 -18.19 -2.15 -5.24
C LYS A 64 -16.92 -3.01 -5.29
N THR A 65 -16.39 -3.27 -6.48
CA THR A 65 -15.13 -4.02 -6.68
C THR A 65 -13.94 -3.26 -6.11
N MET A 66 -13.88 -1.95 -6.34
CA MET A 66 -12.83 -1.10 -5.79
C MET A 66 -12.91 -1.04 -4.26
N TRP A 67 -14.11 -0.89 -3.70
CA TRP A 67 -14.32 -0.95 -2.25
C TRP A 67 -13.87 -2.29 -1.66
N SER A 68 -14.27 -3.41 -2.27
CA SER A 68 -13.83 -4.74 -1.85
C SER A 68 -12.31 -4.91 -1.93
N THR A 69 -11.66 -4.27 -2.90
CA THR A 69 -10.21 -4.28 -3.05
C THR A 69 -9.53 -3.52 -1.92
N ILE A 70 -10.00 -2.30 -1.62
CA ILE A 70 -9.51 -1.49 -0.50
C ILE A 70 -9.71 -2.23 0.82
N LYS A 71 -10.91 -2.78 1.04
CA LYS A 71 -11.20 -3.61 2.21
C LYS A 71 -10.27 -4.81 2.33
N GLY A 72 -9.98 -5.50 1.23
CA GLY A 72 -9.00 -6.59 1.24
C GLY A 72 -7.59 -6.14 1.64
N CYS A 73 -7.18 -4.93 1.29
CA CYS A 73 -5.89 -4.36 1.72
C CYS A 73 -5.88 -4.04 3.22
N ILE A 74 -7.00 -3.55 3.75
CA ILE A 74 -7.18 -3.30 5.19
C ILE A 74 -7.17 -4.61 5.97
N ASP A 75 -7.99 -5.58 5.54
CA ASP A 75 -8.13 -6.88 6.21
C ASP A 75 -6.81 -7.68 6.17
N ALA A 76 -6.01 -7.51 5.11
CA ALA A 76 -4.67 -8.08 5.01
C ALA A 76 -3.59 -7.31 5.83
N GLY A 77 -3.94 -6.15 6.40
CA GLY A 77 -3.05 -5.33 7.20
C GLY A 77 -1.97 -4.60 6.40
N PHE A 78 -2.21 -4.32 5.11
CA PHE A 78 -1.30 -3.50 4.30
C PHE A 78 -1.54 -2.00 4.50
N ILE A 79 -2.79 -1.61 4.78
CA ILE A 79 -3.14 -0.23 5.06
C ILE A 79 -4.03 -0.18 6.30
N ARG A 80 -3.99 0.92 7.05
CA ARG A 80 -4.89 1.14 8.19
C ARG A 80 -5.53 2.52 8.12
N GLU A 81 -6.78 2.63 8.56
CA GLU A 81 -7.43 3.92 8.77
C GLU A 81 -6.88 4.55 10.07
N ILE A 82 -6.47 5.82 10.01
CA ILE A 82 -5.95 6.57 11.16
C ILE A 82 -6.89 7.67 11.65
N GLY A 83 -8.01 7.86 10.96
CA GLY A 83 -9.01 8.87 11.29
C GLY A 83 -9.75 9.39 10.08
N ARG A 84 -10.37 10.56 10.26
CA ARG A 84 -11.17 11.24 9.25
C ARG A 84 -10.67 12.67 9.07
N THR A 85 -10.71 13.18 7.85
CA THR A 85 -10.53 14.61 7.58
C THR A 85 -11.71 15.42 8.13
N GLU A 86 -11.57 16.75 8.17
CA GLU A 86 -12.66 17.67 8.57
C GLU A 86 -13.94 17.48 7.74
N ASP A 87 -13.79 17.13 6.46
CA ASP A 87 -14.92 16.83 5.55
C ASP A 87 -15.38 15.36 5.60
N GLY A 88 -14.94 14.59 6.60
CA GLY A 88 -15.42 13.23 6.90
C GLY A 88 -14.81 12.10 6.05
N ARG A 89 -13.75 12.36 5.28
CA ARG A 89 -13.11 11.35 4.43
C ARG A 89 -12.11 10.53 5.24
N ALA A 90 -12.09 9.22 5.04
CA ALA A 90 -11.14 8.32 5.72
C ALA A 90 -9.70 8.61 5.29
N MET A 91 -8.81 8.70 6.28
CA MET A 91 -7.36 8.86 6.10
C MET A 91 -6.68 7.53 6.34
N TYR A 92 -5.81 7.12 5.42
CA TYR A 92 -5.11 5.84 5.47
C TYR A 92 -3.60 6.03 5.51
N VAL A 93 -2.90 5.13 6.19
CA VAL A 93 -1.42 5.04 6.16
C VAL A 93 -0.98 3.62 5.79
N PRO A 94 0.21 3.46 5.19
CA PRO A 94 0.76 2.14 4.92
C PRO A 94 1.20 1.49 6.24
N CYS A 95 1.05 0.16 6.32
CA CYS A 95 1.64 -0.65 7.37
C CYS A 95 2.94 -1.27 6.82
N LEU A 96 4.04 -0.51 6.97
CA LEU A 96 5.36 -0.91 6.44
C LEU A 96 5.92 -2.16 7.10
N GLU A 97 5.38 -2.57 8.25
CA GLU A 97 5.71 -3.81 8.94
C GLU A 97 5.52 -5.04 8.02
N ARG A 98 4.60 -4.96 7.05
CA ARG A 98 4.43 -6.00 6.01
C ARG A 98 5.61 -6.09 5.03
N GLY A 99 6.28 -4.98 4.77
CA GLY A 99 7.53 -4.96 4.01
C GLY A 99 8.66 -5.58 4.81
N ASP A 100 8.75 -5.25 6.11
CA ASP A 100 9.77 -5.80 7.00
C ASP A 100 9.65 -7.34 7.13
N GLU A 101 8.42 -7.86 7.30
CA GLU A 101 8.13 -9.31 7.30
C GLU A 101 8.57 -9.99 6.00
N TRP A 102 8.36 -9.33 4.86
CA TRP A 102 8.74 -9.85 3.55
C TRP A 102 10.25 -9.87 3.37
N HIS A 103 10.94 -8.80 3.80
CA HIS A 103 12.39 -8.70 3.76
C HIS A 103 13.03 -9.83 4.58
N ALA A 104 12.57 -10.04 5.82
CA ALA A 104 13.07 -11.12 6.68
C ALA A 104 12.92 -12.50 6.02
N ALA A 105 11.73 -12.82 5.50
CA ALA A 105 11.47 -14.10 4.83
C ALA A 105 12.30 -14.30 3.55
N LYS A 106 12.66 -13.22 2.84
CA LYS A 106 13.53 -13.28 1.67
C LYS A 106 14.98 -13.55 2.06
N THR A 107 15.47 -12.89 3.10
CA THR A 107 16.83 -13.07 3.62
C THR A 107 17.03 -14.48 4.19
N GLU A 108 16.04 -15.03 4.89
CA GLU A 108 16.06 -16.44 5.33
C GLU A 108 16.22 -17.41 4.16
N ARG A 109 15.43 -17.25 3.10
CA ARG A 109 15.53 -18.09 1.88
C ARG A 109 16.87 -17.97 1.17
N ALA A 110 17.45 -16.77 1.16
CA ALA A 110 18.76 -16.55 0.55
C ALA A 110 19.88 -17.25 1.34
N ASN A 111 19.77 -17.25 2.66
CA ASN A 111 20.73 -17.90 3.56
C ASN A 111 20.60 -19.44 3.57
N GLU A 112 19.41 -19.99 3.35
CA GLU A 112 19.18 -21.44 3.21
C GLU A 112 19.69 -22.01 1.88
N ALA A 113 19.85 -21.17 0.86
CA ALA A 113 20.28 -21.55 -0.48
C ALA A 113 21.78 -21.34 -0.75
N ALA A 114 22.52 -20.84 0.24
CA ALA A 114 23.98 -20.58 0.20
C ALA A 114 24.75 -21.65 0.97
#